data_AF-A7RYX6-F1
#
_entry.id   AF-A7RYX6-F1
#
_cell.length_a   1.000
_cell.length_b   1.000
_cell.length_c   1.000
_cell.angle_alpha   90.00
_cell.angle_beta   90.00
_cell.angle_gamma   90.00
#
_symmetry.space_group_name_H-M   'P 1'
#
loop_
_entity.id
_entity.type
_entity.pdbx_description
1 polymer ?
#
loop_
_entity_poly.entity_id
_entity_poly.type
_entity_poly.pdbx_seq_one_letter_code
_entity_poly.pdbx_strand_id
1 'polypeptide(L)'
;QSKKPQMEKLRRARINDSLNELKSLVLEAMKKDASRYSKMEKADILEMTVKYLRSAPEKQSKISDPTSLAKYRAGYNECAAEVTRFLLSSENVSDQLRTQLLSHL
;
A
#
# COMPACT_ATOMS: atom_id res chain seq x y z
N GLN A 1 -7.30 -20.15 44.60
CA GLN A 1 -7.66 -18.71 44.51
C GLN A 1 -7.46 -18.21 43.08
N SER A 2 -8.40 -17.38 42.60
CA SER A 2 -8.75 -17.20 41.20
C SER A 2 -7.71 -16.46 40.35
N LYS A 3 -7.21 -17.08 39.27
CA LYS A 3 -6.37 -16.45 38.22
C LYS A 3 -7.18 -15.56 37.26
N LYS A 4 -8.51 -15.72 37.22
CA LYS A 4 -9.42 -14.99 36.32
C LYS A 4 -9.41 -13.45 36.48
N PRO A 5 -9.38 -12.87 37.70
CA PRO A 5 -9.34 -11.41 37.88
C PRO A 5 -8.03 -10.77 37.39
N GLN A 6 -6.90 -11.48 37.52
CA GLN A 6 -5.60 -10.99 37.09
C GLN A 6 -5.47 -10.96 35.56
N MET A 7 -5.98 -12.01 34.88
CA MET A 7 -6.00 -12.06 33.43
C MET A 7 -6.84 -10.96 32.81
N GLU A 8 -7.97 -10.62 33.44
CA GLU A 8 -8.82 -9.51 32.99
C GLU A 8 -8.12 -8.16 33.14
N LYS A 9 -7.38 -7.95 34.24
CA LYS A 9 -6.57 -6.74 34.44
C LYS A 9 -5.51 -6.59 33.35
N LEU A 10 -4.81 -7.67 33.00
CA LEU A 10 -3.80 -7.68 31.92
C LEU A 10 -4.44 -7.43 30.55
N ARG A 11 -5.60 -8.03 30.27
CA ARG A 11 -6.35 -7.78 29.03
C ARG A 11 -6.73 -6.31 28.92
N ARG A 12 -7.26 -5.71 29.99
CA ARG A 12 -7.64 -4.28 30.02
C ARG A 12 -6.45 -3.35 29.81
N ALA A 13 -5.30 -3.66 30.42
CA ALA A 13 -4.07 -2.90 30.20
C ALA A 13 -3.68 -2.90 28.72
N ARG A 14 -3.58 -4.10 28.10
CA ARG A 14 -3.28 -4.22 26.67
C ARG A 14 -4.23 -3.43 25.78
N ILE A 15 -5.54 -3.48 26.05
CA ILE A 15 -6.54 -2.72 25.26
C ILE A 15 -6.30 -1.21 25.39
N ASN A 16 -5.99 -0.71 26.58
CA ASN A 16 -5.72 0.71 26.78
C ASN A 16 -4.43 1.14 26.08
N ASP A 17 -3.38 0.32 26.16
CA ASP A 17 -2.10 0.59 25.51
C ASP A 17 -2.28 0.65 23.98
N SER A 18 -2.98 -0.33 23.40
CA SER A 18 -3.30 -0.33 21.97
C SER A 18 -4.16 0.88 21.56
N LEU A 19 -5.11 1.33 22.38
CA LEU A 19 -5.90 2.53 22.08
C LEU A 19 -5.05 3.81 22.09
N ASN A 20 -4.10 3.92 23.01
CA ASN A 20 -3.18 5.06 23.07
C ASN A 20 -2.23 5.08 21.87
N GLU A 21 -1.68 3.92 21.49
CA GLU A 21 -0.85 3.77 20.30
C GLU A 21 -1.65 4.13 19.04
N LEU A 22 -2.88 3.61 18.92
CA LEU A 22 -3.76 3.88 17.79
C LEU A 22 -4.06 5.37 17.63
N LYS A 23 -4.36 6.06 18.74
CA LYS A 23 -4.54 7.52 18.76
C LYS A 23 -3.32 8.24 18.18
N SER A 24 -2.12 7.92 18.65
CA SER A 24 -0.88 8.54 18.17
C SER A 24 -0.65 8.29 16.68
N LEU A 25 -0.78 7.05 16.23
CA LEU A 25 -0.57 6.66 14.83
C LEU A 25 -1.57 7.35 13.88
N VAL A 26 -2.85 7.43 14.26
CA VAL A 26 -3.88 8.05 13.42
C VAL A 26 -3.70 9.56 13.37
N LEU A 27 -3.37 10.22 14.49
CA LEU A 27 -3.11 11.66 14.50
C LEU A 27 -1.90 12.01 13.63
N GLU A 28 -0.82 11.24 13.73
CA GLU A 28 0.37 11.39 12.89
C GLU A 28 0.02 11.19 11.41
N ALA A 29 -0.65 10.09 11.06
CA ALA A 29 -1.01 9.77 9.68
C ALA A 29 -1.95 10.82 9.04
N MET A 30 -2.80 11.44 9.84
CA MET A 30 -3.71 12.51 9.41
C MET A 30 -3.11 13.92 9.55
N LYS A 31 -1.84 14.06 9.99
CA LYS A 31 -1.16 15.33 10.27
C LYS A 31 -1.96 16.25 11.18
N LYS A 32 -2.52 15.69 12.26
CA LYS A 32 -3.30 16.41 13.27
C LYS A 32 -2.41 16.73 14.48
N ASP A 33 -2.57 17.93 15.03
CA ASP A 33 -1.85 18.35 16.23
C ASP A 33 -2.34 17.57 17.46
N ALA A 34 -1.46 16.74 18.03
CA ALA A 34 -1.76 15.87 19.17
C ALA A 34 -2.23 16.64 20.42
N SER A 35 -1.82 17.90 20.60
CA SER A 35 -2.22 18.71 21.76
C SER A 35 -3.74 18.92 21.83
N ARG A 36 -4.37 19.10 20.66
CA ARG A 36 -5.82 19.32 20.50
C ARG A 36 -6.66 18.08 20.79
N TYR A 37 -6.04 16.90 20.76
CA TYR A 37 -6.70 15.62 20.99
C TYR A 37 -6.29 14.98 22.31
N SER A 38 -5.59 15.69 23.20
CA SER A 38 -5.17 15.18 24.51
C SER A 38 -6.30 14.52 25.32
N LYS A 39 -7.52 15.07 25.24
CA LYS A 39 -8.73 14.58 25.95
C LYS A 39 -9.67 13.68 25.12
N MET A 40 -9.22 13.20 23.96
CA MET A 40 -10.02 12.36 23.07
C MET A 40 -10.51 11.08 23.78
N GLU A 41 -11.81 10.80 23.70
CA GLU A 41 -12.41 9.63 24.33
C GLU A 41 -12.13 8.36 23.52
N LYS A 42 -12.34 7.19 24.12
CA LYS A 42 -12.09 5.90 23.45
C LYS A 42 -12.97 5.71 22.20
N ALA A 43 -14.22 6.16 22.27
CA ALA A 43 -15.14 6.09 21.13
C ALA A 43 -14.63 6.96 19.97
N ASP A 44 -14.19 8.18 20.26
CA ASP A 44 -13.63 9.09 19.25
C ASP A 44 -12.36 8.51 18.61
N ILE A 45 -11.46 7.91 19.41
CA ILE A 45 -10.24 7.26 18.89
C ILE A 45 -10.62 6.19 17.87
N LEU A 46 -11.59 5.33 18.20
CA LEU A 46 -12.05 4.26 17.32
C LEU A 46 -12.72 4.82 16.06
N GLU A 47 -13.61 5.80 16.20
CA GLU A 47 -14.31 6.41 15.07
C GLU A 47 -13.34 7.09 14.10
N MET A 48 -12.40 7.88 14.63
CA MET A 48 -11.39 8.55 13.82
C MET A 48 -10.48 7.54 13.11
N THR A 49 -10.12 6.44 13.78
CA THR A 49 -9.37 5.35 13.16
C THR A 49 -10.15 4.72 12.01
N VAL A 50 -11.43 4.41 12.21
CA VAL A 50 -12.27 3.81 11.16
C VAL A 50 -12.40 4.77 9.99
N LYS A 51 -12.59 6.07 10.25
CA LYS A 51 -12.61 7.12 9.23
C LYS A 51 -11.29 7.16 8.46
N TYR A 52 -10.15 7.14 9.16
CA TYR A 52 -8.84 7.09 8.52
C TYR A 52 -8.72 5.86 7.61
N LEU A 53 -9.06 4.66 8.09
CA LEU A 53 -8.96 3.42 7.32
C LEU A 53 -9.88 3.41 6.08
N ARG A 54 -11.08 3.99 6.17
CA ARG A 54 -12.00 4.11 5.02
C ARG A 54 -11.56 5.18 4.02
N SER A 55 -10.96 6.26 4.52
CA SER A 55 -10.47 7.37 3.70
C SER A 55 -9.09 7.11 3.11
N ALA A 56 -8.34 6.16 3.69
CA ALA A 56 -7.11 5.70 3.12
C ALA A 56 -7.47 5.16 1.73
N PRO A 57 -7.00 5.81 0.64
CA PRO A 57 -7.15 5.20 -0.68
C PRO A 57 -6.62 3.79 -0.54
N GLU A 58 -7.33 2.79 -1.09
CA GLU A 58 -6.80 1.45 -1.20
C GLU A 58 -5.38 1.62 -1.70
N LYS A 59 -4.41 1.40 -0.81
CA LYS A 59 -3.00 1.42 -1.17
C LYS A 59 -2.86 0.14 -1.96
N GLN A 60 -3.34 0.16 -3.20
CA GLN A 60 -2.98 -0.76 -4.26
C GLN A 60 -1.47 -0.85 -4.15
N SER A 61 -1.01 -1.96 -3.57
CA SER A 61 0.37 -2.39 -3.58
C SER A 61 1.40 -1.27 -3.32
N LYS A 62 1.76 -1.06 -2.06
CA LYS A 62 3.06 -0.46 -1.71
C LYS A 62 4.23 -1.40 -2.07
N ILE A 63 4.34 -1.82 -3.33
CA ILE A 63 5.51 -2.56 -3.86
C ILE A 63 6.01 -1.94 -5.18
N SER A 64 5.73 -0.67 -5.45
CA SER A 64 6.44 0.01 -6.54
C SER A 64 6.70 1.45 -6.13
N ASP A 65 7.94 1.71 -5.71
CA ASP A 65 8.49 3.06 -5.77
C ASP A 65 8.14 3.65 -7.16
N PRO A 66 7.45 4.80 -7.24
CA PRO A 66 7.05 5.40 -8.52
C PRO A 66 8.21 5.55 -9.50
N THR A 67 9.43 5.75 -8.98
CA THR A 67 10.67 5.81 -9.75
C THR A 67 11.03 4.46 -10.34
N SER A 68 10.83 3.37 -9.59
CA SER A 68 11.05 2.00 -10.04
C SER A 68 10.06 1.58 -11.11
N LEU A 69 8.78 1.99 -11.01
CA LEU A 69 7.79 1.75 -12.06
C LEU A 69 8.11 2.52 -13.34
N ALA A 70 8.54 3.78 -13.22
CA ALA A 70 8.95 4.60 -14.35
C ALA A 70 10.18 4.01 -15.07
N LYS A 71 11.19 3.56 -14.31
CA LYS A 71 12.38 2.88 -14.84
C LYS A 71 12.03 1.57 -15.53
N TYR A 72 11.16 0.76 -14.93
CA TYR A 72 10.68 -0.49 -15.53
C TYR A 72 9.97 -0.21 -16.86
N ARG A 73 9.04 0.75 -16.90
CA ARG A 73 8.34 1.12 -18.14
C ARG A 73 9.30 1.61 -19.23
N ALA A 74 10.31 2.40 -18.86
CA ALA A 74 11.31 2.88 -19.80
C ALA A 74 12.12 1.71 -20.40
N GLY A 75 12.65 0.81 -19.56
CA GLY A 75 13.41 -0.35 -20.03
C GLY A 75 12.56 -1.36 -20.80
N TYR A 76 11.29 -1.52 -20.43
CA TYR A 76 10.33 -2.32 -21.18
C TYR A 76 10.09 -1.76 -22.58
N ASN A 77 9.86 -0.45 -22.71
CA ASN A 77 9.66 0.21 -24.01
C ASN A 77 10.91 0.12 -24.88
N GLU A 78 12.11 0.26 -24.30
CA GLU A 78 13.37 0.10 -25.03
C GLU A 78 13.52 -1.32 -25.58
N CYS A 79 13.25 -2.33 -24.75
CA CYS A 79 13.26 -3.74 -25.16
C CYS A 79 12.22 -4.02 -26.26
N ALA A 80 10.98 -3.56 -26.09
CA ALA A 80 9.92 -3.75 -27.08
C ALA A 80 10.26 -3.09 -28.42
N ALA A 81 10.88 -1.91 -28.40
CA ALA A 81 11.35 -1.23 -29.60
C ALA A 81 12.46 -2.02 -30.31
N GLU A 82 13.42 -2.58 -29.56
CA GLU A 82 14.50 -3.38 -30.13
C GLU A 82 14.00 -4.72 -30.69
N VAL A 83 13.07 -5.40 -30.00
CA VAL A 83 12.40 -6.60 -30.52
C VAL A 83 11.65 -6.28 -31.81
N THR A 84 10.95 -5.15 -31.85
CA THR A 84 10.24 -4.69 -33.06
C THR A 84 11.21 -4.48 -34.22
N ARG A 85 12.33 -3.79 -33.96
CA ARG A 85 13.37 -3.54 -34.95
C ARG A 85 13.98 -4.85 -35.48
N PHE A 86 14.34 -5.76 -34.58
CA PHE A 86 14.92 -7.05 -34.94
C PHE A 86 13.97 -7.89 -35.80
N LEU A 87 12.68 -7.93 -35.43
CA LEU A 87 11.67 -8.67 -36.19
C LEU A 87 11.45 -8.07 -37.58
N LEU A 88 11.54 -6.74 -37.73
CA LEU A 88 11.44 -6.06 -39.03
C LEU A 88 12.67 -6.27 -39.91
N SER A 89 13.87 -6.39 -39.32
CA SER A 89 15.11 -6.66 -40.07
C SER A 89 15.34 -8.14 -40.38
N SER A 90 14.56 -9.04 -39.79
CA SER A 90 14.72 -10.48 -39.99
C SER A 90 14.00 -10.95 -41.25
N GLU A 91 14.77 -11.29 -42.28
CA GLU A 91 14.28 -11.83 -43.56
C GLU A 91 13.65 -13.23 -43.43
N ASN A 92 13.97 -13.94 -42.34
CA ASN A 92 13.57 -15.34 -42.12
C ASN A 92 12.24 -15.50 -41.36
N VAL A 93 11.58 -14.39 -41.01
CA VAL A 93 10.34 -14.37 -40.22
C VAL A 93 9.18 -14.02 -41.14
N SER A 94 8.14 -14.85 -41.17
CA SER A 94 6.95 -14.57 -41.99
C SER A 94 6.20 -13.34 -41.47
N ASP A 95 5.59 -12.58 -42.37
CA ASP A 95 4.84 -11.37 -42.03
C ASP A 95 3.71 -11.65 -41.03
N GLN A 96 3.02 -12.79 -41.16
CA GLN A 96 1.97 -13.20 -40.23
C GLN A 96 2.51 -13.44 -38.81
N LEU A 97 3.64 -14.13 -38.68
CA LEU A 97 4.26 -14.37 -37.37
C LEU A 97 4.78 -13.06 -36.77
N ARG A 98 5.31 -12.16 -37.60
CA ARG A 98 5.74 -10.82 -37.19
C ARG A 98 4.57 -10.03 -36.59
N THR A 99 3.44 -9.96 -37.29
CA THR A 99 2.25 -9.25 -36.79
C THR A 99 1.70 -9.87 -35.50
N GLN A 100 1.68 -11.21 -35.38
CA GLN A 100 1.26 -11.86 -34.15
C GLN A 100 2.18 -11.53 -32.97
N LEU A 101 3.50 -11.64 -33.15
CA LEU A 101 4.47 -11.37 -32.08
C LEU A 101 4.39 -9.90 -31.61
N LEU A 102 4.26 -8.95 -32.55
CA LEU A 102 4.10 -7.53 -32.22
C LEU A 102 2.79 -7.21 -31.52
N SER A 103 1.71 -7.97 -31.77
CA SER A 103 0.43 -7.78 -31.09
C SER A 103 0.42 -8.27 -29.63
N HIS A 104 1.43 -9.07 -29.25
CA HIS A 104 1.57 -9.63 -27.91
C HIS A 104 2.62 -8.91 -27.05
N LEU A 105 3.31 -7.91 -27.61
CA LEU A 105 4.12 -6.92 -26.89
C LEU A 105 3.19 -5.79 -26.43
#